data_AF-C3YQM3-F1
#
_entry.id   AF-C3YQM3-F1
#
_cell.length_a   1.000
_cell.length_b   1.000
_cell.length_c   1.000
_cell.angle_alpha   90.00
_cell.angle_beta   90.00
_cell.angle_gamma   90.00
#
_symmetry.space_group_name_H-M   'P 1'
#
loop_
_entity.id
_entity.type
_entity.pdbx_description
1 polymer ?
#
loop_
_entity_poly.entity_id
_entity_poly.type
_entity_poly.pdbx_seq_one_letter_code
_entity_poly.pdbx_strand_id
1 'polypeptide(L)'
;MATTSNTIRDHPLIKGGVRTTGRIHMILPDGSYNCSILGNPLQHPEARHQVVVPRRAWFAQEVEDPDVYCLASIPVAPGFDFKDFSMGNRGDLIKEYPQHRDVIMKLTPNDN
;
A
#
# COMPACT_ATOMS: atom_id res chain seq x y z
N MET A 1 31.29 -6.08 -18.63
CA MET A 1 32.13 -7.05 -17.89
C MET A 1 31.50 -7.26 -16.52
N ALA A 2 31.46 -8.51 -16.06
CA ALA A 2 30.52 -9.14 -15.14
C ALA A 2 30.14 -8.41 -13.83
N THR A 3 28.92 -8.65 -13.35
CA THR A 3 28.69 -9.02 -11.94
C THR A 3 27.50 -9.99 -11.82
N THR A 4 27.87 -11.28 -11.79
CA THR A 4 27.22 -12.46 -11.19
C THR A 4 25.76 -12.39 -10.69
N SER A 5 24.89 -13.19 -11.33
CA SER A 5 23.67 -13.74 -10.74
C SER A 5 24.04 -15.01 -9.96
N ASN A 6 23.83 -15.00 -8.64
CA ASN A 6 23.98 -16.18 -7.80
C ASN A 6 22.59 -16.59 -7.31
N THR A 7 22.03 -17.65 -7.90
CA THR A 7 20.78 -18.28 -7.43
C THR A 7 21.14 -19.45 -6.50
N ILE A 8 20.83 -19.33 -5.21
CA ILE A 8 20.90 -20.45 -4.27
C ILE A 8 19.61 -21.25 -4.43
N ARG A 9 19.72 -22.42 -5.08
CA ARG A 9 18.79 -23.56 -5.14
C ARG A 9 17.29 -23.25 -4.97
N ASP A 10 16.52 -23.51 -6.04
CA ASP A 10 15.06 -23.70 -5.97
C ASP A 10 14.71 -24.69 -4.85
N HIS A 11 14.28 -24.16 -3.71
CA HIS A 11 13.69 -24.96 -2.65
C HIS A 11 12.26 -25.30 -3.09
N PRO A 12 11.86 -26.59 -3.11
CA PRO A 12 10.58 -27.04 -3.67
C PRO A 12 9.34 -26.64 -2.85
N LEU A 13 9.47 -25.66 -1.93
CA LEU A 13 8.35 -25.14 -1.13
C LEU A 13 7.75 -23.84 -1.69
N ILE A 14 8.29 -23.24 -2.75
CA ILE A 14 7.59 -22.16 -3.49
C ILE A 14 6.94 -22.73 -4.75
N LYS A 15 6.18 -23.81 -4.59
CA LYS A 15 5.23 -24.30 -5.60
C LYS A 15 3.84 -23.76 -5.27
N GLY A 16 3.67 -22.49 -5.57
CA GLY A 16 2.52 -21.68 -5.22
C GLY A 16 3.02 -20.26 -5.07
N GLY A 17 3.21 -19.56 -6.19
CA GLY A 17 3.76 -18.21 -6.18
C GLY A 17 2.97 -17.37 -5.19
N VAL A 18 3.63 -16.93 -4.11
CA VAL A 18 2.99 -16.10 -3.09
C VAL A 18 2.47 -14.86 -3.82
N ARG A 19 1.15 -14.71 -3.89
CA ARG A 19 0.50 -13.55 -4.50
C ARG A 19 0.60 -12.41 -3.50
N THR A 20 1.71 -11.68 -3.51
CA THR A 20 2.01 -10.65 -2.49
C THR A 20 1.55 -9.25 -2.90
N THR A 21 0.37 -9.13 -3.53
CA THR A 21 -0.15 -7.82 -3.96
C THR A 21 -0.76 -7.07 -2.79
N GLY A 22 -0.35 -5.82 -2.62
CA GLY A 22 -0.95 -4.87 -1.68
C GLY A 22 -1.61 -3.72 -2.44
N ARG A 23 -2.86 -3.40 -2.10
CA ARG A 23 -3.52 -2.19 -2.61
C ARG A 23 -3.17 -1.01 -1.72
N ILE A 24 -2.69 0.06 -2.34
CA ILE A 24 -2.38 1.33 -1.69
C ILE A 24 -3.47 2.30 -2.10
N HIS A 25 -4.37 2.59 -1.16
CA HIS A 25 -5.46 3.54 -1.30
C HIS A 25 -4.94 4.93 -0.97
N MET A 26 -5.23 5.91 -1.81
CA MET A 26 -4.81 7.30 -1.62
C MET A 26 -5.98 8.24 -1.87
N ILE A 27 -6.24 9.15 -0.93
CA ILE A 27 -7.08 10.34 -1.16
C ILE A 27 -6.12 11.53 -1.24
N LEU A 28 -6.09 12.16 -2.40
CA LEU A 28 -5.20 13.29 -2.68
C LEU A 28 -5.76 14.59 -2.10
N PRO A 29 -4.93 15.65 -1.91
CA PRO A 29 -5.38 16.92 -1.34
C PRO A 29 -6.47 17.64 -2.15
N ASP A 30 -6.65 17.30 -3.43
CA ASP A 30 -7.74 17.82 -4.26
C ASP A 30 -9.05 17.03 -4.11
N GLY A 31 -9.07 16.01 -3.24
CA GLY A 31 -10.21 15.12 -3.00
C GLY A 31 -10.36 13.99 -4.02
N SER A 32 -9.45 13.85 -4.99
CA SER A 32 -9.44 12.71 -5.91
C SER A 32 -8.93 11.43 -5.22
N TYR A 33 -9.44 10.28 -5.67
CA TYR A 33 -9.04 8.96 -5.16
C TYR A 33 -8.20 8.21 -6.18
N ASN A 34 -7.14 7.56 -5.71
CA ASN A 34 -6.28 6.69 -6.50
C ASN A 34 -6.02 5.38 -5.73
N CYS A 35 -5.99 4.26 -6.46
CA CYS A 35 -5.59 2.97 -5.94
C CYS A 35 -4.44 2.42 -6.78
N SER A 36 -3.28 2.21 -6.16
CA SER A 36 -2.12 1.58 -6.80
C SER A 36 -1.91 0.17 -6.28
N ILE A 37 -1.41 -0.73 -7.12
CA ILE A 37 -1.11 -2.12 -6.73
C ILE A 37 0.40 -2.26 -6.58
N LEU A 38 0.85 -2.51 -5.34
CA LEU A 38 2.24 -2.85 -5.03
C LEU A 38 2.41 -4.36 -5.19
N GLY A 39 3.38 -4.81 -5.99
CA GLY A 39 3.65 -6.23 -6.18
C GLY A 39 4.51 -6.54 -7.42
N ASN A 40 4.56 -7.82 -7.78
CA ASN A 40 5.35 -8.29 -8.91
C ASN A 40 4.55 -8.22 -10.24
N PRO A 41 4.91 -7.36 -11.20
CA PRO A 41 4.23 -7.23 -12.49
C PRO A 41 4.27 -8.50 -13.35
N LEU A 42 5.23 -9.41 -13.11
CA LEU A 42 5.27 -10.70 -13.81
C LEU A 42 4.16 -11.66 -13.36
N GLN A 43 3.61 -11.46 -12.16
CA GLN A 43 2.49 -12.24 -11.62
C GLN A 43 1.16 -11.47 -11.74
N HIS A 44 1.22 -10.14 -11.64
CA HIS A 44 0.06 -9.27 -11.72
C HIS A 44 0.37 -8.04 -12.60
N PRO A 45 0.01 -8.02 -13.89
CA PRO A 45 0.47 -6.99 -14.85
C PRO A 45 0.22 -5.52 -14.45
N GLU A 46 -0.84 -5.25 -13.67
CA GLU A 46 -1.13 -3.90 -13.17
C GLU A 46 -0.30 -3.50 -11.94
N ALA A 47 0.39 -4.45 -11.31
CA ALA A 47 1.22 -4.18 -10.15
C ALA A 47 2.52 -3.45 -10.52
N ARG A 48 3.09 -2.77 -9.53
CA ARG A 48 4.39 -2.11 -9.61
C ARG A 48 5.22 -2.51 -8.41
N HIS A 49 6.53 -2.68 -8.59
CA HIS A 49 7.44 -2.95 -7.48
C HIS A 49 7.61 -1.75 -6.52
N GLN A 50 7.27 -0.54 -6.99
CA GLN A 50 7.42 0.70 -6.24
C GLN A 50 6.19 1.58 -6.49
N VAL A 51 5.69 2.20 -5.44
CA VAL A 51 4.60 3.16 -5.46
C VAL A 51 5.03 4.36 -4.63
N VAL A 52 4.79 5.56 -5.16
CA VAL A 52 5.08 6.83 -4.47
C VAL A 52 3.77 7.44 -4.01
N VAL A 53 3.61 7.61 -2.70
CA VAL A 53 2.48 8.33 -2.12
C VAL A 53 2.84 9.82 -2.07
N PRO A 54 2.07 10.70 -2.74
CA PRO A 54 2.33 12.14 -2.69
C PRO A 54 2.22 12.70 -1.27
N ARG A 55 3.03 13.72 -0.96
CA ARG A 55 2.95 14.42 0.33
C ARG A 55 1.52 14.94 0.56
N ARG A 56 1.06 14.88 1.80
CA ARG A 56 -0.28 15.33 2.26
C ARG A 56 -1.46 14.49 1.76
N ALA A 57 -1.21 13.42 1.02
CA ALA A 57 -2.27 12.45 0.74
C ALA A 57 -2.58 11.64 2.00
N TRP A 58 -3.86 11.34 2.21
CA TRP A 58 -4.25 10.27 3.12
C TRP A 58 -4.01 8.94 2.42
N PHE A 59 -3.36 7.99 3.08
CA PHE A 59 -3.15 6.66 2.50
C PHE A 59 -3.42 5.54 3.50
N ALA A 60 -3.85 4.39 2.97
CA ALA A 60 -4.03 3.14 3.69
C ALA A 60 -3.66 1.97 2.78
N GLN A 61 -3.24 0.86 3.36
CA GLN A 61 -2.86 -0.34 2.61
C GLN A 61 -3.69 -1.54 3.06
N GLU A 62 -4.12 -2.35 2.10
CA GLU A 62 -4.72 -3.67 2.34
C GLU A 62 -4.06 -4.74 1.46
N VAL A 63 -4.12 -5.99 1.92
CA VAL A 63 -3.72 -7.16 1.13
C VAL A 63 -4.99 -7.78 0.55
N GLU A 64 -4.97 -8.19 -0.71
CA GLU A 64 -6.19 -8.66 -1.40
C GLU A 64 -6.68 -10.02 -0.90
N ASP A 65 -5.76 -10.88 -0.45
CA ASP A 65 -6.04 -12.24 0.00
C ASP A 65 -5.72 -12.35 1.51
N PRO A 66 -6.67 -12.77 2.37
CA PRO A 66 -6.43 -12.90 3.81
C PRO A 66 -5.41 -13.98 4.17
N ASP A 67 -5.13 -14.94 3.27
CA ASP A 67 -4.18 -16.03 3.49
C ASP A 67 -2.76 -15.67 3.02
N VAL A 68 -2.54 -14.45 2.52
CA VAL A 68 -1.23 -13.98 2.05
C VAL A 68 -0.73 -12.79 2.85
N TYR A 69 0.58 -12.57 2.78
CA TYR A 69 1.25 -11.44 3.41
C TYR A 69 1.99 -10.60 2.37
N CYS A 70 2.13 -9.31 2.62
CA CYS A 70 2.94 -8.39 1.83
C CYS A 70 3.99 -7.76 2.73
N LEU A 71 5.28 -7.97 2.43
CA LEU A 71 6.38 -7.29 3.09
C LEU A 71 6.87 -6.15 2.18
N ALA A 72 6.90 -4.93 2.71
CA ALA A 72 7.31 -3.75 1.97
C ALA A 72 8.25 -2.86 2.80
N SER A 73 9.15 -2.16 2.11
CA SER A 73 9.94 -1.07 2.67
C SER A 73 9.24 0.25 2.36
N ILE A 74 9.06 1.11 3.37
CA ILE A 74 8.38 2.41 3.23
C ILE A 74 9.37 3.53 3.62
N PRO A 75 10.34 3.88 2.75
CA PRO A 75 11.22 4.99 3.01
C PRO A 75 10.45 6.33 2.90
N VAL A 76 10.80 7.29 3.76
CA VAL A 76 10.21 8.63 3.78
C VAL A 76 11.33 9.68 3.69
N ALA A 77 11.13 10.72 2.86
CA ALA A 77 12.07 11.82 2.68
C ALA A 77 11.31 13.16 2.56
N PRO A 78 11.62 14.20 3.38
CA PRO A 78 12.54 14.20 4.53
C PRO A 78 12.23 13.11 5.58
N GLY A 79 13.20 12.79 6.43
CA GLY A 79 13.06 11.70 7.41
C GLY A 79 11.81 11.84 8.28
N PHE A 80 11.24 10.71 8.71
CA PHE A 80 10.02 10.67 9.50
C PHE A 80 10.18 11.37 10.86
N ASP A 81 9.24 12.25 11.20
CA ASP A 81 9.04 12.83 12.53
C ASP A 81 7.56 12.64 12.93
N PHE A 82 7.30 12.27 14.19
CA PHE A 82 5.94 12.13 14.71
C PHE A 82 5.13 13.42 14.62
N LYS A 83 5.78 14.58 14.62
CA LYS A 83 5.12 15.89 14.43
C LYS A 83 4.50 16.04 13.04
N ASP A 84 5.02 15.32 12.06
CA ASP A 84 4.52 15.31 10.68
C ASP A 84 3.56 14.15 10.40
N PHE A 85 3.34 13.27 11.40
CA PHE A 85 2.41 12.14 11.30
C PHE A 85 1.02 12.51 11.80
N SER A 86 -0.01 12.02 11.13
CA SER A 86 -1.40 12.16 11.56
C SER A 86 -2.14 10.85 11.31
N MET A 87 -2.88 10.38 12.32
CA MET A 87 -3.79 9.24 12.17
C MET A 87 -5.16 9.77 11.74
N GLY A 88 -5.74 9.18 10.69
CA GLY A 88 -7.03 9.59 10.18
C GLY A 88 -8.16 9.24 11.15
N ASN A 89 -8.92 10.24 11.62
CA ASN A 89 -10.18 10.01 12.31
C ASN A 89 -11.28 9.75 11.27
N ARG A 90 -12.09 8.71 11.48
CA ARG A 90 -13.13 8.32 10.53
C ARG A 90 -14.16 9.43 10.32
N GLY A 91 -14.68 10.01 11.40
CA GLY A 91 -15.71 11.04 11.36
C GLY A 91 -15.25 12.28 10.59
N ASP A 92 -14.03 12.74 10.89
CA ASP A 92 -13.42 13.91 10.23
C ASP A 92 -13.18 13.64 8.74
N LEU A 93 -12.63 12.47 8.40
CA LEU A 93 -12.38 12.09 7.01
C LEU A 93 -13.66 11.96 6.19
N ILE A 94 -14.73 11.39 6.74
CA ILE A 94 -16.03 11.31 6.04
C ILE A 94 -16.63 12.70 5.84
N LYS A 95 -16.45 13.61 6.81
CA LYS A 95 -16.90 14.99 6.68
C LYS A 95 -16.15 15.75 5.60
N GLU A 96 -14.84 15.53 5.49
CA GLU A 96 -13.97 16.19 4.50
C GLU A 96 -14.10 15.58 3.10
N TYR A 97 -14.23 14.25 3.00
CA TYR A 97 -14.29 13.50 1.74
C TYR A 97 -15.53 12.59 1.67
N PRO A 98 -16.75 13.17 1.69
CA PRO A 98 -17.99 12.40 1.76
C PRO A 98 -18.19 11.43 0.58
N GLN A 99 -17.64 11.76 -0.59
CA GLN A 99 -17.67 10.90 -1.78
C GLN A 99 -16.89 9.58 -1.62
N HIS A 100 -15.96 9.51 -0.66
CA HIS A 100 -15.10 8.35 -0.39
C HIS A 100 -15.51 7.60 0.88
N ARG A 101 -16.74 7.80 1.35
CA ARG A 101 -17.25 7.23 2.61
C ARG A 101 -16.98 5.73 2.74
N ASP A 102 -17.24 4.94 1.70
CA ASP A 102 -17.15 3.48 1.78
C ASP A 102 -15.71 3.00 2.01
N VAL A 103 -14.73 3.58 1.31
CA VAL A 103 -13.31 3.23 1.50
C VAL A 103 -12.79 3.72 2.85
N ILE A 104 -13.23 4.90 3.30
CA ILE A 104 -12.88 5.43 4.63
C ILE A 104 -13.42 4.52 5.73
N MET A 105 -14.70 4.14 5.65
CA MET A 105 -15.33 3.22 6.61
C MET A 105 -14.62 1.87 6.66
N LYS A 106 -14.21 1.34 5.50
CA LYS A 106 -13.48 0.06 5.42
C LYS A 106 -12.10 0.13 6.08
N LEU A 107 -11.36 1.23 5.88
CA LEU A 107 -9.93 1.32 6.21
C LEU A 107 -9.62 2.12 7.48
N THR A 108 -10.65 2.51 8.23
CA THR A 108 -10.51 3.14 9.56
C THR A 108 -11.21 2.29 10.60
N PRO A 109 -10.78 2.30 11.87
CA PRO A 109 -11.51 1.63 12.95
C PRO A 109 -12.87 2.29 13.21
N ASN A 110 -13.79 1.54 13.82
CA ASN A 110 -14.99 2.15 14.39
C ASN A 110 -14.55 2.93 15.64
N ASP A 111 -14.77 4.25 15.63
CA ASP A 111 -14.61 5.07 16.83
C ASP A 111 -15.69 4.63 17.85
N ASN A 112 -15.31 3.82 18.84
CA ASN A 112 -16.10 3.50 20.04
C ASN A 112 -15.49 4.21 21.25
#